data_AF-A0A2M7YYB0-F1
#
_entry.id   AF-A0A2M7YYB0-F1
#
_cell.length_a   1.000
_cell.length_b   1.000
_cell.length_c   1.000
_cell.angle_alpha   90.00
_cell.angle_beta   90.00
_cell.angle_gamma   90.00
#
_symmetry.space_group_name_H-M   'P 1'
#
loop_
_entity.id
_entity.type
_entity.pdbx_description
1 polymer ?
#
loop_
_entity_poly.entity_id
_entity_poly.type
_entity_poly.pdbx_seq_one_letter_code
_entity_poly.pdbx_strand_id
1 'polypeptide(L)'
;MVTEEQIAERLRASNVEYQELEESHHRLDLELQRLSKHHVLTPQEELLKKHLQKEKLGKKDRMAALIREHRAAGENAGTPG
;
A
#
# COMPACT_ATOMS: atom_id res chain seq x y z
N MET A 1 17.82 -7.69 -13.04
CA MET A 1 17.23 -6.49 -12.41
C MET A 1 16.18 -6.97 -11.43
N VAL A 2 16.30 -6.61 -10.15
CA VAL A 2 15.25 -6.94 -9.16
C VAL A 2 14.02 -6.10 -9.51
N THR A 3 12.89 -6.74 -9.79
CA THR A 3 11.63 -6.07 -10.07
C THR A 3 10.93 -5.66 -8.77
N GLU A 4 10.12 -4.60 -8.82
CA GLU A 4 9.34 -4.13 -7.67
C GLU A 4 8.49 -5.24 -7.05
N GLU A 5 8.01 -6.17 -7.89
CA GLU A 5 7.25 -7.34 -7.46
C GLU A 5 8.07 -8.31 -6.58
N GLN A 6 9.35 -8.56 -6.91
CA GLN A 6 10.23 -9.38 -6.06
C GLN A 6 10.54 -8.70 -4.72
N ILE A 7 10.66 -7.37 -4.72
CA ILE A 7 10.87 -6.61 -3.48
C ILE A 7 9.61 -6.65 -2.63
N ALA A 8 8.44 -6.49 -3.25
CA ALA A 8 7.14 -6.62 -2.58
C ALA A 8 6.95 -8.02 -1.98
N GLU A 9 7.31 -9.10 -2.67
CA GLU A 9 7.23 -10.46 -2.12
C GLU A 9 8.16 -10.66 -0.92
N ARG A 10 9.41 -10.17 -0.99
CA ARG A 10 10.34 -10.21 0.16
C ARG A 10 9.84 -9.37 1.32
N LEU A 11 9.35 -8.16 1.06
CA LEU A 11 8.75 -7.30 2.08
C LEU A 11 7.52 -7.98 2.69
N ARG A 12 6.67 -8.63 1.92
CA ARG A 12 5.53 -9.38 2.45
C ARG A 12 5.98 -10.55 3.32
N ALA A 13 7.07 -11.24 2.97
CA ALA A 13 7.56 -12.39 3.72
C ALA A 13 8.37 -12.00 4.98
N SER A 14 9.07 -10.87 4.97
CA SER A 14 10.01 -10.47 6.03
C SER A 14 9.60 -9.21 6.79
N ASN A 15 8.65 -8.42 6.29
CA ASN A 15 8.25 -7.14 6.88
C ASN A 15 6.75 -7.13 7.23
N VAL A 16 6.47 -7.24 8.52
CA VAL A 16 5.09 -7.20 9.06
C VAL A 16 4.41 -5.88 8.70
N GLU A 17 5.15 -4.77 8.68
CA GLU A 17 4.59 -3.45 8.29
C GLU A 17 4.02 -3.47 6.87
N TYR A 18 4.65 -4.23 5.94
CA TYR A 18 4.13 -4.37 4.57
C TYR A 18 2.85 -5.22 4.55
N GLN A 19 2.78 -6.30 5.33
CA GLN A 19 1.55 -7.10 5.48
C GLN A 19 0.41 -6.26 6.05
N GLU A 20 0.65 -5.49 7.12
CA GLU A 20 -0.36 -4.63 7.73
C GLU A 20 -0.83 -3.51 6.79
N LEU A 21 0.09 -2.95 6.00
CA LEU A 21 -0.23 -1.98 4.95
C LEU A 21 -1.12 -2.61 3.88
N GLU A 22 -0.82 -3.84 3.45
CA GLU A 22 -1.61 -4.56 2.45
C GLU A 22 -3.00 -4.91 2.97
N GLU A 23 -3.11 -5.43 4.19
CA GLU A 23 -4.38 -5.71 4.85
C GLU A 23 -5.21 -4.44 5.01
N SER A 24 -4.59 -3.36 5.46
CA SER A 24 -5.27 -2.08 5.58
C SER A 24 -5.70 -1.53 4.23
N HIS A 25 -4.86 -1.65 3.19
CA HIS A 25 -5.22 -1.26 1.83
C HIS A 25 -6.39 -2.10 1.32
N HIS A 26 -6.39 -3.41 1.57
CA HIS A 26 -7.48 -4.30 1.19
C HIS A 26 -8.78 -3.96 1.92
N ARG A 27 -8.70 -3.67 3.22
CA ARG A 27 -9.84 -3.22 4.02
C ARG A 27 -10.43 -1.91 3.51
N LEU A 28 -9.58 -0.92 3.21
CA LEU A 28 -9.99 0.36 2.60
C LEU A 28 -10.61 0.15 1.22
N ASP A 29 -10.09 -0.79 0.42
CA ASP A 29 -10.65 -1.12 -0.91
C ASP A 29 -12.03 -1.77 -0.78
N LEU A 30 -12.20 -2.69 0.16
CA LEU A 30 -13.49 -3.31 0.47
C LEU A 30 -14.52 -2.28 0.93
N GLU A 31 -14.12 -1.34 1.80
CA GLU A 31 -14.99 -0.22 2.20
C GLU A 31 -15.33 0.68 1.00
N LEU A 32 -14.35 1.01 0.16
CA LEU A 32 -14.59 1.76 -1.08
C LEU A 32 -15.51 1.01 -2.05
N GLN A 33 -15.38 -0.30 -2.18
CA GLN A 33 -16.25 -1.12 -3.03
C GLN A 33 -17.67 -1.20 -2.48
N ARG A 34 -17.84 -1.30 -1.15
CA ARG A 34 -19.16 -1.24 -0.50
C ARG A 34 -19.83 0.10 -0.79
N LEU A 35 -19.11 1.19 -0.57
CA LEU A 35 -19.56 2.55 -0.88
C LEU A 35 -19.87 2.71 -2.38
N SER A 36 -19.04 2.16 -3.27
CA SER A 36 -19.25 2.26 -4.71
C SER A 36 -20.39 1.37 -5.23
N LYS A 37 -20.81 0.35 -4.48
CA LYS A 37 -22.01 -0.46 -4.77
C LYS A 37 -23.30 0.28 -4.41
N HIS A 38 -23.26 1.21 -3.46
CA HIS A 38 -24.38 2.11 -3.20
C HIS A 38 -24.45 3.13 -4.35
N HIS A 39 -25.43 2.95 -5.25
CA HIS A 39 -25.67 3.84 -6.40
C HIS A 39 -25.95 5.30 -5.98
N VAL A 40 -26.29 5.52 -4.71
CA VAL A 40 -26.52 6.84 -4.11
C VAL A 40 -25.69 6.92 -2.83
N LEU A 41 -24.53 7.56 -2.92
CA LEU A 41 -23.70 7.87 -1.75
C LEU A 41 -24.34 9.04 -1.01
N THR A 42 -24.61 8.85 0.28
CA THR A 42 -24.96 9.97 1.17
C THR A 42 -23.77 10.93 1.33
N PRO A 43 -23.98 12.19 1.74
CA PRO A 43 -22.89 13.15 1.97
C PRO A 43 -21.84 12.61 2.96
N GLN A 44 -22.26 11.79 3.92
CA GLN A 44 -21.38 11.10 4.85
C GLN A 44 -20.51 10.04 4.16
N GLU A 45 -21.10 9.28 3.24
CA GLU A 45 -20.40 8.30 2.43
C GLU A 45 -19.44 8.93 1.42
N GLU A 46 -19.75 10.10 0.84
CA GLU A 46 -18.82 10.84 -0.01
C GLU A 46 -17.59 11.33 0.77
N LEU A 47 -17.79 11.82 2.00
CA LEU A 47 -16.71 12.20 2.90
C LEU A 47 -15.86 10.97 3.27
N LEU A 48 -16.50 9.85 3.60
CA LEU A 48 -15.83 8.57 3.85
C LEU A 48 -15.03 8.13 2.62
N LYS A 49 -15.62 8.14 1.42
CA LYS A 49 -14.94 7.78 0.17
C LYS A 49 -13.70 8.62 -0.07
N LYS A 50 -13.78 9.95 0.13
CA LYS A 50 -12.63 10.85 0.04
C LYS A 50 -11.58 10.56 1.11
N HIS A 51 -12.00 10.27 2.33
CA HIS A 51 -11.10 9.94 3.43
C HIS A 51 -10.36 8.62 3.15
N LEU A 52 -11.11 7.56 2.77
CA LEU A 52 -10.58 6.26 2.38
C LEU A 52 -9.64 6.36 1.17
N GLN A 53 -9.95 7.21 0.18
CA GLN A 53 -9.03 7.47 -0.95
C GLN A 53 -7.73 8.11 -0.50
N LYS A 54 -7.78 9.09 0.42
CA LYS A 54 -6.56 9.71 0.99
C LYS A 54 -5.74 8.71 1.80
N GLU A 55 -6.40 7.95 2.66
CA GLU A 55 -5.79 6.86 3.42
C GLU A 55 -5.15 5.82 2.49
N LYS A 56 -5.87 5.38 1.45
CA LYS A 56 -5.37 4.42 0.45
C LYS A 56 -4.16 4.97 -0.28
N LEU A 57 -4.17 6.27 -0.62
CA LEU A 57 -3.03 6.94 -1.25
C LEU A 57 -1.84 6.97 -0.29
N GLY A 58 -2.03 7.33 0.98
CA GLY A 58 -0.98 7.33 1.99
C GLY A 58 -0.38 5.94 2.22
N LYS A 59 -1.20 4.89 2.25
CA LYS A 59 -0.74 3.50 2.38
C LYS A 59 0.02 3.04 1.14
N LYS A 60 -0.45 3.40 -0.06
CA LYS A 60 0.27 3.15 -1.31
C LYS A 60 1.63 3.87 -1.32
N ASP A 61 1.67 5.12 -0.87
CA ASP A 61 2.91 5.90 -0.75
C ASP A 61 3.90 5.22 0.22
N ARG A 62 3.39 4.73 1.35
CA ARG A 62 4.17 3.96 2.34
C ARG A 62 4.72 2.65 1.75
N MET A 63 3.90 1.90 1.00
CA MET A 63 4.35 0.69 0.30
C MET A 63 5.44 1.01 -0.73
N ALA A 64 5.27 2.09 -1.50
CA ALA A 64 6.26 2.53 -2.48
C ALA A 64 7.56 2.99 -1.81
N ALA A 65 7.46 3.69 -0.67
CA ALA A 65 8.62 4.07 0.15
C ALA A 65 9.36 2.83 0.65
N LEU A 66 8.66 1.84 1.21
CA LEU A 66 9.24 0.58 1.66
C LEU A 66 9.95 -0.14 0.51
N ILE A 67 9.32 -0.27 -0.67
CA ILE A 67 9.95 -0.89 -1.85
C ILE A 67 11.22 -0.13 -2.24
N ARG A 68 11.19 1.21 -2.23
CA ARG A 68 12.33 2.05 -2.57
C ARG A 68 13.46 1.95 -1.55
N GLU A 69 13.15 1.96 -0.26
CA GLU A 69 14.12 1.77 0.82
C GLU A 69 14.74 0.37 0.76
N HIS A 70 13.95 -0.67 0.53
CA HIS A 70 14.45 -2.03 0.42
C HIS A 70 15.30 -2.24 -0.85
N ARG A 71 14.93 -1.59 -1.96
CA ARG A 71 15.74 -1.55 -3.18
C ARG A 71 17.08 -0.88 -2.91
N ALA A 72 17.06 0.30 -2.29
CA ALA A 72 18.27 1.04 -1.95
C ALA A 72 19.15 0.29 -0.93
N ALA A 73 18.55 -0.35 0.07
CA ALA A 73 19.26 -1.16 1.06
C ALA A 73 19.84 -2.44 0.45
N GLY A 74 19.11 -3.09 -0.47
CA GLY A 74 19.59 -4.25 -1.23
C GLY A 74 20.72 -3.92 -2.20
N GLU A 75 20.75 -2.70 -2.76
CA GLU A 75 21.88 -2.20 -3.56
C GLU A 75 23.09 -1.82 -2.69
N ASN A 76 22.90 -1.37 -1.45
CA ASN A 76 24.01 -1.02 -0.55
C ASN A 76 24.72 -2.23 0.07
N ALA A 77 24.10 -3.43 0.06
CA ALA A 77 24.75 -4.68 0.46
C ALA A 77 25.68 -5.27 -0.62
N GLY A 78 25.83 -4.60 -1.77
CA GLY A 78 26.56 -5.07 -2.94
C GLY A 78 27.65 -4.12 -3.45
N THR A 79 28.41 -3.44 -2.58
CA THR A 79 29.64 -2.75 -3.01
C THR A 79 30.76 -2.87 -1.96
N PRO A 80 31.71 -3.81 -2.15
CA PRO A 80 33.12 -3.52 -1.92
C PRO A 80 33.71 -3.01 -3.25
N GLY A 81 34.20 -1.76 -3.25
CA GLY A 81 34.87 -1.14 -4.40
C GLY A 81 35.29 0.27 -4.11
#